data_AF-A0A8H3JAP7-F1
#
_entry.id   AF-A0A8H3JAP7-F1
#
_cell.length_a   1.000
_cell.length_b   1.000
_cell.length_c   1.000
_cell.angle_alpha   90.00
_cell.angle_beta   90.00
_cell.angle_gamma   90.00
#
_symmetry.space_group_name_H-M   'P 1'
#
loop_
_entity.id
_entity.type
_entity.pdbx_description
1 polymer ?
#
loop_
_entity_poly.entity_id
_entity_poly.type
_entity_poly.pdbx_seq_one_letter_code
_entity_poly.pdbx_strand_id
1 'polypeptide(L)'
;MRGLYSALTACTLILNVTTALQHPRLRDVSRRGQDKANKAVREATYERLNARQTNESTSATSQFLTSATSKYKVDSLPDVNFDIGEMYSGLIPIDEKNASRALFFMFNPTIGKPVDEITIWLNGGPGCSSLEGFFQENGRFLWQPGTFAPVENP
;
A
#
# COMPACT_ATOMS: atom_id res chain seq x y z
N MET A 1 7.51 -54.94 -28.19
CA MET A 1 6.35 -55.25 -27.32
C MET A 1 6.46 -54.58 -25.94
N ARG A 2 6.45 -53.24 -25.84
CA ARG A 2 6.41 -52.51 -24.54
C ARG A 2 5.54 -51.23 -24.52
N GLY A 3 5.06 -50.74 -25.67
CA GLY A 3 4.31 -49.47 -25.75
C GLY A 3 2.78 -49.57 -25.58
N LEU A 4 2.16 -50.71 -25.90
CA LEU A 4 0.69 -50.84 -25.86
C LEU A 4 0.12 -51.03 -24.44
N TYR A 5 0.89 -51.66 -23.54
CA TYR A 5 0.42 -51.92 -22.17
C TYR A 5 0.30 -50.64 -21.33
N SER A 6 1.12 -49.62 -21.61
CA SER A 6 1.13 -48.34 -20.88
C SER A 6 -0.08 -47.46 -21.20
N ALA A 7 -0.55 -47.48 -22.46
CA ALA A 7 -1.73 -46.73 -22.88
C ALA A 7 -3.03 -47.32 -22.31
N LEU A 8 -3.12 -48.66 -22.23
CA LEU A 8 -4.28 -49.33 -21.63
C LEU A 8 -4.39 -49.10 -20.12
N THR A 9 -3.28 -49.11 -19.37
CA THR A 9 -3.29 -48.82 -17.93
C THR A 9 -3.59 -47.35 -17.63
N ALA A 10 -3.11 -46.41 -18.45
CA ALA A 10 -3.45 -45.00 -18.30
C ALA A 10 -4.96 -44.75 -18.54
N CYS A 11 -5.56 -45.38 -19.55
CA CYS A 11 -6.99 -45.25 -19.84
C CYS A 11 -7.88 -45.79 -18.71
N THR A 12 -7.54 -46.94 -18.12
CA THR A 12 -8.34 -47.53 -17.03
C THR A 12 -8.28 -46.71 -15.75
N LEU A 13 -7.14 -46.10 -15.41
CA LEU A 13 -7.04 -45.17 -14.29
C LEU A 13 -7.94 -43.94 -14.45
N ILE A 14 -8.01 -43.35 -15.65
CA ILE A 14 -8.84 -42.17 -15.93
C ILE A 14 -10.35 -42.52 -15.87
N LEU A 15 -10.74 -43.67 -16.38
CA LEU A 15 -12.13 -44.17 -16.30
C LEU A 15 -12.58 -44.45 -14.86
N ASN A 16 -11.69 -44.97 -14.02
CA ASN A 16 -11.99 -45.22 -12.61
C ASN A 16 -12.14 -43.92 -11.79
N VAL A 17 -11.32 -42.90 -12.08
CA VAL A 17 -11.42 -41.59 -11.42
C VAL A 17 -12.71 -40.86 -11.83
N THR A 18 -13.07 -40.91 -13.11
CA THR A 18 -14.30 -40.25 -13.61
C THR A 18 -15.58 -40.91 -13.07
N THR A 19 -15.63 -42.24 -13.02
CA THR A 19 -16.75 -42.99 -12.40
C THR A 19 -16.81 -42.81 -10.88
N ALA A 20 -15.67 -42.78 -10.19
CA ALA A 20 -15.60 -42.46 -8.76
C ALA A 20 -16.16 -41.05 -8.47
N LEU A 21 -15.91 -40.09 -9.35
CA LEU A 21 -16.49 -38.74 -9.25
C LEU A 21 -17.97 -38.66 -9.61
N GLN A 22 -18.61 -39.70 -10.16
CA GLN A 22 -20.07 -39.74 -10.39
C GLN A 22 -20.86 -40.28 -9.19
N HIS A 23 -20.19 -40.88 -8.20
CA HIS A 23 -20.85 -41.32 -6.97
C HIS A 23 -21.15 -40.14 -6.03
N PRO A 24 -22.41 -39.97 -5.58
CA PRO A 24 -22.83 -38.84 -4.74
C PRO A 24 -22.01 -38.66 -3.47
N ARG A 25 -21.64 -39.77 -2.81
CA ARG A 25 -20.84 -39.74 -1.58
C ARG A 25 -19.40 -39.23 -1.79
N LEU A 26 -18.78 -39.59 -2.92
CA LEU A 26 -17.41 -39.18 -3.23
C LEU A 26 -17.36 -37.71 -3.66
N ARG A 27 -18.38 -37.24 -4.39
CA ARG A 27 -18.59 -35.80 -4.65
C ARG A 27 -18.71 -35.00 -3.36
N ASP A 28 -19.53 -35.46 -2.42
CA ASP A 28 -19.72 -34.80 -1.13
C ASP A 28 -18.44 -34.75 -0.30
N VAL A 29 -17.63 -35.82 -0.30
CA VAL A 29 -16.34 -35.84 0.40
C VAL A 29 -15.36 -34.84 -0.23
N SER A 30 -15.27 -34.80 -1.56
CA SER A 30 -14.42 -33.84 -2.28
C SER A 30 -14.85 -32.39 -2.04
N ARG A 31 -16.17 -32.11 -2.11
CA ARG A 31 -16.75 -30.80 -1.82
C ARG A 31 -16.47 -30.35 -0.38
N ARG A 32 -16.63 -31.24 0.60
CA ARG A 32 -16.26 -30.97 2.00
C ARG A 32 -14.76 -30.68 2.17
N GLY A 33 -13.91 -31.35 1.40
CA GLY A 33 -12.46 -31.09 1.38
C GLY A 33 -12.15 -29.68 0.88
N GLN A 34 -12.76 -29.28 -0.25
CA GLN A 34 -12.62 -27.93 -0.81
C GLN A 34 -13.19 -26.86 0.11
N ASP A 35 -14.35 -27.08 0.72
CA ASP A 35 -14.97 -26.13 1.66
C ASP A 35 -14.08 -25.89 2.89
N LYS A 36 -13.45 -26.95 3.44
CA LYS A 36 -12.49 -26.83 4.54
C LYS A 36 -11.24 -26.07 4.13
N ALA A 37 -10.69 -26.34 2.95
CA ALA A 37 -9.52 -25.63 2.43
C ALA A 37 -9.82 -24.14 2.22
N ASN A 38 -10.97 -23.82 1.62
CA ASN A 38 -11.40 -22.44 1.41
C ASN A 38 -11.64 -21.69 2.72
N LYS A 39 -12.19 -22.37 3.73
CA LYS A 39 -12.36 -21.81 5.08
C LYS A 39 -11.01 -21.50 5.74
N ALA A 40 -10.07 -22.44 5.69
CA ALA A 40 -8.73 -22.24 6.26
C ALA A 40 -7.96 -21.10 5.57
N VAL A 41 -8.05 -20.98 4.25
CA VAL A 41 -7.44 -19.86 3.50
C VAL A 41 -8.04 -18.52 3.91
N ARG A 42 -9.37 -18.45 4.05
CA ARG A 42 -10.05 -17.23 4.52
C ARG A 42 -9.63 -16.86 5.93
N GLU A 43 -9.63 -17.82 6.86
CA GLU A 43 -9.19 -17.60 8.24
C GLU A 43 -7.73 -17.12 8.29
N ALA A 44 -6.81 -17.76 7.56
CA ALA A 44 -5.42 -17.32 7.48
C ALA A 44 -5.26 -15.92 6.86
N THR A 45 -6.12 -15.56 5.90
CA THR A 45 -6.13 -14.21 5.31
C THR A 45 -6.65 -13.19 6.32
N TYR A 46 -7.73 -13.49 7.06
CA TYR A 46 -8.24 -12.62 8.12
C TYR A 46 -7.21 -12.43 9.24
N GLU A 47 -6.53 -13.49 9.68
CA GLU A 47 -5.47 -13.40 10.69
C GLU A 47 -4.30 -12.55 10.20
N ARG A 48 -3.90 -12.68 8.93
CA ARG A 48 -2.84 -11.86 8.34
C ARG A 48 -3.22 -10.39 8.21
N LEU A 49 -4.48 -10.10 7.89
CA LEU A 49 -5.01 -8.73 7.82
C LEU A 49 -5.07 -8.10 9.22
N ASN A 50 -5.56 -8.85 10.22
CA ASN A 50 -5.59 -8.40 11.61
C ASN A 50 -4.18 -8.18 12.17
N ALA A 51 -3.24 -9.09 11.91
CA ALA A 51 -1.84 -8.95 12.34
C ALA A 51 -1.14 -7.75 11.69
N ARG A 52 -1.50 -7.38 10.45
CA ARG A 52 -1.02 -6.15 9.81
C ARG A 52 -1.62 -4.92 10.50
N GLN A 53 -2.92 -4.94 10.77
CA GLN A 53 -3.62 -3.83 11.42
C GLN A 53 -3.14 -3.59 12.86
N THR A 54 -2.81 -4.65 13.61
CA THR A 54 -2.24 -4.51 14.96
C THR A 54 -0.81 -3.96 14.96
N ASN A 55 -0.01 -4.24 13.92
CA ASN A 55 1.35 -3.72 13.79
C ASN A 55 1.42 -2.28 13.25
N GLU A 56 0.40 -1.82 12.52
CA GLU A 56 0.27 -0.41 12.09
C GLU A 56 -0.23 0.49 13.23
N SER A 57 -0.78 -0.09 14.32
CA SER A 57 -1.30 0.64 15.49
C SER A 57 -0.27 0.95 16.58
N THR A 58 1.03 0.74 16.34
CA THR A 58 2.07 1.39 17.16
C THR A 58 2.07 2.87 16.85
N SER A 59 1.32 3.65 17.63
CA SER A 59 1.46 5.10 17.87
C SER A 59 2.74 5.66 17.23
N ALA A 60 2.62 6.20 16.02
CA ALA A 60 3.75 6.72 15.26
C ALA A 60 4.40 7.86 16.06
N THR A 61 5.50 7.55 16.75
CA THR A 61 6.38 8.57 17.31
C THR A 61 6.84 9.43 16.14
N SER A 62 6.33 10.66 16.05
CA SER A 62 6.74 11.62 15.03
C SER A 62 8.27 11.78 15.10
N GLN A 63 8.97 11.40 14.03
CA GLN A 63 10.42 11.30 13.94
C GLN A 63 11.10 12.67 14.03
N PHE A 64 10.46 13.70 13.49
CA PHE A 64 11.01 15.05 13.36
C PHE A 64 10.25 16.10 14.18
N LEU A 65 9.31 15.68 15.04
CA LEU A 65 8.53 16.60 15.87
C LEU A 65 9.34 17.05 17.08
N THR A 66 9.71 18.32 17.07
CA THR A 66 10.46 19.00 18.12
C THR A 66 9.80 20.35 18.42
N SER A 67 10.23 21.03 19.47
CA SER A 67 9.76 22.39 19.76
C SER A 67 10.00 23.34 18.58
N ALA A 68 11.09 23.17 17.82
CA ALA A 68 11.46 24.01 16.69
C ALA A 68 10.60 23.74 15.43
N THR A 69 10.22 22.48 15.20
CA THR A 69 9.45 22.06 14.01
C THR A 69 7.94 22.05 14.24
N SER A 70 7.50 22.09 15.50
CA SER A 70 6.08 22.07 15.90
C SER A 70 5.22 23.10 15.15
N LYS A 71 5.74 24.30 14.92
CA LYS A 71 5.05 25.38 14.20
C LYS A 71 4.79 25.09 12.71
N TYR A 72 5.48 24.12 12.13
CA TYR A 72 5.32 23.71 10.74
C TYR A 72 4.51 22.42 10.61
N LYS A 73 4.15 21.78 11.71
CA LYS A 73 3.45 20.48 11.69
C LYS A 73 2.09 20.65 11.02
N VAL A 74 1.80 19.77 10.07
CA VAL A 74 0.48 19.67 9.44
C VAL A 74 -0.31 18.61 10.20
N ASP A 75 -1.42 19.02 10.82
CA ASP A 75 -2.27 18.10 11.58
C ASP A 75 -3.27 17.35 10.69
N SER A 76 -3.81 18.03 9.67
CA SER A 76 -4.71 17.45 8.68
C SER A 76 -4.74 18.30 7.41
N LEU A 77 -5.12 17.67 6.30
CA LEU A 77 -5.41 18.35 5.04
C LEU A 77 -6.89 18.20 4.70
N PRO A 78 -7.53 19.24 4.12
CA PRO A 78 -8.88 19.10 3.60
C PRO A 78 -8.99 17.95 2.61
N ASP A 79 -10.11 17.22 2.64
CA ASP A 79 -10.46 16.11 1.73
C ASP A 79 -9.52 14.89 1.74
N VAL A 80 -8.45 14.92 2.53
CA VAL A 80 -7.57 13.77 2.78
C VAL A 80 -8.07 13.04 4.02
N ASN A 81 -8.83 11.98 3.82
CA ASN A 81 -9.51 11.22 4.88
C ASN A 81 -8.76 9.96 5.35
N PHE A 82 -7.49 9.84 4.99
CA PHE A 82 -6.58 8.76 5.38
C PHE A 82 -5.33 9.33 6.07
N ASP A 83 -4.58 8.46 6.75
CA ASP A 83 -3.38 8.86 7.46
C ASP A 83 -2.22 9.12 6.48
N ILE A 84 -1.80 10.38 6.37
CA ILE A 84 -0.64 10.80 5.56
C ILE A 84 0.68 10.74 6.34
N GLY A 85 0.62 10.31 7.61
CA GLY A 85 1.72 10.28 8.53
C GLY A 85 2.19 11.67 8.93
N GLU A 86 3.42 11.74 9.40
CA GLU A 86 4.04 13.00 9.78
C GLU A 86 4.29 13.89 8.55
N MET A 87 3.94 15.17 8.67
CA MET A 87 4.08 16.13 7.58
C MET A 87 4.36 17.53 8.14
N TYR A 88 5.19 18.28 7.42
CA TYR A 88 5.51 19.66 7.74
C TYR A 88 5.37 20.56 6.52
N SER A 89 4.86 21.77 6.72
CA SER A 89 4.80 22.79 5.68
C SER A 89 5.06 24.18 6.25
N GLY A 90 5.58 25.08 5.41
CA GLY A 90 5.86 26.43 5.84
C GLY A 90 6.61 27.25 4.82
N LEU A 91 7.13 28.39 5.30
CA LEU A 91 7.93 29.33 4.52
C LEU A 91 9.36 29.36 5.05
N ILE A 92 10.33 29.22 4.15
CA ILE A 92 11.75 29.39 4.42
C ILE A 92 12.18 30.73 3.81
N PRO A 93 12.62 31.71 4.63
CA PRO A 93 13.08 32.99 4.11
C PRO A 93 14.33 32.79 3.24
N ILE A 94 14.41 33.51 2.13
CA ILE A 94 15.59 33.48 1.24
C ILE A 94 16.78 34.22 1.90
N ASP A 95 16.46 35.24 2.70
CA ASP A 95 17.40 36.00 3.52
C ASP A 95 16.88 36.00 4.96
N GLU A 96 17.66 35.46 5.89
CA GLU A 96 17.31 35.43 7.32
C GLU A 96 17.13 36.83 7.92
N LYS A 97 17.76 37.85 7.33
CA LYS A 97 17.64 39.24 7.75
C LYS A 97 16.44 39.95 7.11
N ASN A 98 15.86 39.38 6.07
CA ASN A 98 14.76 39.97 5.31
C ASN A 98 13.74 38.92 4.87
N ALA A 99 12.69 38.77 5.67
CA ALA A 99 11.61 37.81 5.43
C ALA A 99 10.61 38.25 4.33
N SER A 100 10.85 39.33 3.59
CA SER A 100 9.93 39.77 2.51
C SER A 100 9.83 38.79 1.35
N ARG A 101 10.81 37.89 1.20
CA ARG A 101 10.81 36.82 0.19
C ARG A 101 11.12 35.49 0.85
N ALA A 102 10.29 34.49 0.55
CA ALA A 102 10.42 33.15 1.10
C ALA A 102 10.04 32.09 0.05
N LEU A 103 10.56 30.87 0.24
CA LEU A 103 10.16 29.68 -0.49
C LEU A 103 9.18 28.89 0.36
N PHE A 104 8.09 28.43 -0.24
CA PHE A 104 7.20 27.48 0.40
C PHE A 104 7.79 26.06 0.30
N PHE A 105 7.64 25.27 1.38
CA PHE A 105 8.05 23.87 1.39
C PHE A 105 6.92 22.97 1.91
N MET A 106 6.95 21.72 1.44
CA MET A 106 6.17 20.59 1.96
C MET A 106 7.16 19.44 2.19
N PHE A 107 7.18 18.86 3.38
CA PHE A 107 8.12 17.81 3.78
C PHE A 107 7.40 16.64 4.44
N ASN A 108 7.71 15.42 3.97
CA ASN A 108 7.29 14.17 4.57
C ASN A 108 8.51 13.32 4.93
N PRO A 109 8.62 12.85 6.19
CA PRO A 109 9.60 11.85 6.59
C PRO A 109 9.42 10.53 5.85
N THR A 110 10.48 9.72 5.81
CA THR A 110 10.47 8.33 5.34
C THR A 110 9.50 7.47 6.16
N ILE A 111 8.75 6.59 5.48
CA ILE A 111 7.93 5.55 6.16
C ILE A 111 8.87 4.45 6.66
N GLY A 112 8.71 4.09 7.93
CA GLY A 112 9.47 3.01 8.55
C GLY A 112 10.73 3.51 9.23
N LYS A 113 11.86 2.84 8.98
CA LYS A 113 13.12 3.15 9.67
C LYS A 113 13.66 4.51 9.21
N PRO A 114 14.07 5.39 10.14
CA PRO A 114 14.72 6.65 9.77
C PRO A 114 15.96 6.41 8.91
N VAL A 115 16.20 7.32 7.97
CA VAL A 115 17.38 7.36 7.11
C VAL A 115 18.08 8.72 7.27
N ASP A 116 19.40 8.74 7.12
CA ASP A 116 20.22 9.96 7.17
C ASP A 116 20.38 10.54 5.74
N GLU A 117 19.26 10.82 5.09
CA GLU A 117 19.21 11.37 3.73
C GLU A 117 18.04 12.35 3.61
N ILE A 118 18.26 13.44 2.88
CA ILE A 118 17.21 14.38 2.47
C ILE A 118 17.17 14.49 0.95
N THR A 119 16.00 14.24 0.37
CA THR A 119 15.74 14.48 -1.04
C THR A 119 15.00 15.80 -1.20
N ILE A 120 15.53 16.68 -2.05
CA ILE A 120 14.85 17.92 -2.45
C ILE A 120 14.30 17.71 -3.85
N TRP A 121 12.98 17.82 -3.99
CA TRP A 121 12.29 17.69 -5.27
C TRP A 121 11.93 19.08 -5.83
N LEU A 122 12.40 19.37 -7.05
CA LEU A 122 12.15 20.64 -7.72
C LEU A 122 11.59 20.38 -9.12
N ASN A 123 10.35 20.80 -9.36
CA ASN A 123 9.78 20.81 -10.71
C ASN A 123 10.39 21.95 -11.53
N GLY A 124 10.42 21.74 -12.85
CA GLY A 124 11.02 22.66 -13.81
C GLY A 124 10.03 23.64 -14.44
N GLY A 125 10.33 24.08 -15.66
CA GLY A 125 9.54 25.06 -16.40
C GLY A 125 10.41 26.11 -17.07
N PRO A 126 10.18 27.40 -16.80
CA PRO A 126 10.24 27.97 -15.44
C PRO A 126 8.89 28.41 -14.84
N GLY A 127 8.80 28.43 -13.51
CA GLY A 127 7.66 29.01 -12.77
C GLY A 127 6.56 28.02 -12.37
N CYS A 128 6.64 26.76 -12.79
CA CYS A 128 5.74 25.73 -12.27
C CYS A 128 6.07 25.43 -10.80
N SER A 129 5.05 25.07 -10.03
CA SER A 129 5.20 24.77 -8.61
C SER A 129 5.65 23.32 -8.42
N SER A 130 6.60 23.08 -7.52
CA SER A 130 6.93 21.71 -7.09
C SER A 130 5.79 20.98 -6.37
N LEU A 131 4.72 21.70 -5.99
CA LEU A 131 3.50 21.07 -5.52
C LEU A 131 2.80 20.25 -6.61
N GLU A 132 3.08 20.49 -7.89
CA GLU A 132 2.64 19.61 -8.97
C GLU A 132 3.23 18.21 -8.77
N GLY A 133 4.54 18.08 -8.56
CA GLY A 133 5.16 16.79 -8.26
C GLY A 133 4.65 16.16 -6.97
N PHE A 134 4.43 16.98 -5.95
CA PHE A 134 3.83 16.51 -4.70
C PHE A 134 2.43 15.90 -4.90
N PHE A 135 1.52 16.61 -5.58
CA PHE A 135 0.14 16.14 -5.75
C PHE A 135 -0.05 15.19 -6.93
N GLN A 136 0.80 15.17 -7.94
CA GLN A 136 0.51 14.47 -9.20
C GLN A 136 1.58 13.46 -9.61
N GLU A 137 2.72 13.40 -8.92
CA GLU A 137 3.81 12.48 -9.27
C GLU A 137 4.11 11.52 -8.11
N ASN A 138 4.80 12.00 -7.06
CA ASN A 138 5.46 11.13 -6.09
C ASN A 138 5.23 11.51 -4.62
N GLY A 139 4.28 12.39 -4.32
CA GLY A 139 3.91 12.67 -2.92
C GLY A 139 3.21 11.48 -2.26
N ARG A 140 2.95 11.61 -0.95
CA ARG A 140 2.26 10.59 -0.12
C ARG A 140 0.86 10.25 -0.62
N PHE A 141 0.25 11.17 -1.35
CA PHE A 141 -1.04 11.01 -1.98
C PHE A 141 -1.06 11.73 -3.30
N LEU A 142 -1.99 11.31 -4.16
CA LEU A 142 -2.20 11.89 -5.47
C LEU A 142 -3.54 12.60 -5.54
N TRP A 143 -3.54 13.78 -6.12
CA TRP A 143 -4.71 14.53 -6.55
C TRP A 143 -4.58 14.82 -8.04
N GLN A 144 -4.95 13.83 -8.84
CA GLN A 144 -4.87 13.92 -10.29
C GLN A 144 -5.98 14.83 -10.85
N PRO A 145 -5.73 15.50 -12.00
CA PRO A 145 -6.79 16.22 -12.70
C PRO A 145 -8.00 15.32 -12.98
N GLY A 146 -9.19 15.78 -12.61
CA GLY A 146 -10.44 15.05 -12.83
C GLY A 146 -10.82 14.05 -11.73
N THR A 147 -10.10 13.97 -10.61
CA THR A 147 -10.54 13.19 -9.44
C THR A 147 -11.38 14.03 -8.48
N PHE A 148 -12.34 13.39 -7.81
CA PHE A 148 -13.20 14.04 -6.81
C PHE A 148 -12.52 14.25 -5.46
N ALA A 149 -11.53 13.44 -5.14
CA ALA A 149 -10.79 13.49 -3.88
C ALA A 149 -9.35 12.98 -4.08
N PRO A 150 -8.43 13.33 -3.17
CA PRO A 150 -7.12 12.71 -3.06
C PRO A 150 -7.20 11.19 -2.85
N VAL A 151 -6.21 10.47 -3.36
CA VAL A 151 -6.02 9.03 -3.15
C VAL A 151 -4.61 8.74 -2.64
N GLU A 152 -4.45 7.75 -1.78
CA GLU A 152 -3.13 7.33 -1.29
C GLU A 152 -2.22 6.90 -2.46
N ASN A 153 -0.94 7.27 -2.40
CA ASN A 153 0.07 6.87 -3.38
C ASN A 153 0.82 5.62 -2.87
N PRO A 154 0.60 4.43 -3.46
CA PRO A 154 1.11 3.16 -2.95
C PRO A 154 2.63 2.95 -3.14
#